data_AF-A0A526YGA8-F1
#
_entry.id   AF-A0A526YGA8-F1
#
_cell.length_a   1.000
_cell.length_b   1.000
_cell.length_c   1.000
_cell.angle_alpha   90.00
_cell.angle_beta   90.00
_cell.angle_gamma   90.00
#
_symmetry.space_group_name_H-M   'P 1'
#
loop_
_entity.id
_entity.type
_entity.pdbx_description
1 polymer ?
#
loop_
_entity_poly.entity_id
_entity_poly.type
_entity_poly.pdbx_seq_one_letter_code
_entity_poly.pdbx_strand_id
1 'polypeptide(L)'
;VFERDGDRLAAIRRRLAAALPARRSFRTVRTHARGKLDLRRSLREIVSADGDIPSPLLRRRQTVPRKLLLLIDVSGSMKLYTSDYLKLAHAAVQGADRAEIFTFGTRLTR
;
A
#
# COMPACT_ATOMS: atom_id res chain seq x y z
N VAL A 1 29.10 2.14 -15.76
CA VAL A 1 27.79 1.47 -15.89
C VAL A 1 27.11 1.31 -14.53
N PHE A 2 27.82 0.81 -13.50
CA PHE A 2 27.29 0.60 -12.14
C PHE A 2 26.67 1.82 -11.43
N GLU A 3 27.20 3.02 -11.64
CA GLU A 3 26.67 4.27 -11.03
C GLU A 3 25.24 4.59 -11.51
N ARG A 4 24.95 4.31 -12.79
CA ARG A 4 23.62 4.51 -13.39
C ARG A 4 22.57 3.56 -12.81
N ASP A 5 22.96 2.36 -12.38
CA ASP A 5 22.02 1.41 -11.78
C ASP A 5 21.70 1.78 -10.33
N GLY A 6 22.69 2.28 -9.57
CA GLY A 6 22.45 2.84 -8.24
C GLY A 6 21.46 3.99 -8.26
N ASP A 7 21.63 4.93 -9.19
CA ASP A 7 20.73 6.09 -9.35
C ASP A 7 19.31 5.68 -9.75
N ARG A 8 19.17 4.70 -10.64
CA ARG A 8 17.88 4.14 -11.04
C ARG A 8 17.17 3.46 -9.88
N LEU A 9 17.88 2.64 -9.10
CA LEU A 9 17.32 1.98 -7.93
C LEU A 9 16.91 3.00 -6.86
N ALA A 10 17.69 4.05 -6.66
CA ALA A 10 17.35 5.15 -5.76
C ALA A 10 16.10 5.90 -6.25
N ALA A 11 15.96 6.12 -7.56
CA ALA A 11 14.77 6.74 -8.13
C ALA A 11 13.52 5.87 -7.97
N ILE A 12 13.64 4.55 -8.17
CA ILE A 12 12.55 3.59 -7.92
C ILE A 12 12.14 3.66 -6.45
N ARG A 13 13.11 3.54 -5.51
CA ARG A 13 12.84 3.61 -4.07
C ARG A 13 12.04 4.86 -3.69
N ARG A 14 12.43 6.04 -4.22
CA ARG A 14 11.77 7.31 -3.90
C ARG A 14 10.35 7.43 -4.48
N ARG A 15 10.09 6.83 -5.64
CA ARG A 15 8.84 7.04 -6.40
C ARG A 15 7.82 5.92 -6.21
N LEU A 16 8.24 4.75 -5.74
CA LEU A 16 7.41 3.54 -5.75
C LEU A 16 6.12 3.70 -4.93
N ALA A 17 6.19 4.17 -3.67
CA ALA A 17 5.01 4.38 -2.85
C ALA A 17 3.93 5.25 -3.52
N ALA A 18 4.35 6.33 -4.18
CA ALA A 18 3.44 7.25 -4.88
C ALA A 18 2.91 6.67 -6.21
N ALA A 19 3.69 5.78 -6.85
CA ALA A 19 3.31 5.13 -8.10
C ALA A 19 2.36 3.94 -7.91
N LEU A 20 2.28 3.36 -6.70
CA LEU A 20 1.43 2.22 -6.44
C LEU A 20 -0.06 2.60 -6.52
N PRO A 21 -0.89 1.82 -7.24
CA PRO A 21 -2.32 2.08 -7.31
C PRO A 21 -2.96 2.06 -5.94
N ALA A 22 -3.87 3.00 -5.71
CA ALA A 22 -4.67 3.02 -4.49
C ALA A 22 -5.94 2.18 -4.62
N ARG A 23 -6.41 1.61 -3.50
CA ARG A 23 -7.71 0.93 -3.42
C ARG A 23 -8.53 1.45 -2.25
N ARG A 24 -9.85 1.32 -2.35
CA ARG A 24 -10.75 1.51 -1.20
C ARG A 24 -10.65 0.30 -0.28
N SER A 25 -10.25 0.52 0.96
CA SER A 25 -10.28 -0.50 2.01
C SER A 25 -11.70 -0.71 2.52
N PHE A 26 -11.92 -1.82 3.24
CA PHE A 26 -13.18 -2.07 3.95
C PHE A 26 -13.31 -1.21 5.21
N ARG A 27 -12.19 -0.78 5.80
CA ARG A 27 -12.19 0.08 6.99
C ARG A 27 -12.75 1.46 6.63
N THR A 28 -13.61 1.97 7.50
CA THR A 28 -14.12 3.34 7.39
C THR A 28 -13.39 4.26 8.36
N VAL A 29 -13.29 5.53 7.97
CA VAL A 29 -12.71 6.62 8.77
C VAL A 29 -13.70 7.78 8.82
N ARG A 30 -13.60 8.61 9.87
CA ARG A 30 -14.37 9.86 9.96
C ARG A 30 -13.99 10.78 8.81
N THR A 31 -14.95 11.56 8.33
CA THR A 31 -14.72 12.59 7.32
C THR A 31 -15.64 13.77 7.61
N HIS A 32 -15.18 14.97 7.30
CA HIS A 32 -15.99 16.19 7.45
C HIS A 32 -16.83 16.47 6.20
N ALA A 33 -16.52 15.84 5.07
CA ALA A 33 -17.25 16.01 3.82
C ALA A 33 -17.26 14.72 2.97
N ARG A 34 -18.21 14.63 2.03
CA ARG A 34 -18.32 13.57 1.00
C ARG A 34 -18.19 12.15 1.58
N GLY A 35 -19.06 11.82 2.53
CA GLY A 35 -19.14 10.51 3.18
C GLY A 35 -20.58 10.03 3.34
N LYS A 36 -20.73 8.80 3.84
CA LYS A 36 -22.04 8.26 4.26
C LYS A 36 -22.29 8.61 5.72
N LEU A 37 -23.56 8.78 6.10
CA LEU A 37 -23.95 9.00 7.49
C LEU A 37 -23.47 7.86 8.39
N ASP A 38 -22.80 8.20 9.48
CA ASP A 38 -22.43 7.29 10.56
C ASP A 38 -23.58 7.23 11.57
N LEU A 39 -24.67 6.53 11.20
CA LEU A 39 -25.91 6.46 11.98
C LEU A 39 -25.66 6.13 13.45
N ARG A 40 -24.83 5.12 13.73
CA ARG A 40 -24.52 4.69 15.11
C ARG A 40 -23.94 5.82 15.96
N ARG A 41 -23.03 6.62 15.39
CA ARG A 41 -22.37 7.69 16.13
C ARG A 41 -23.26 8.94 16.20
N SER A 42 -23.98 9.24 15.13
CA SER A 42 -24.94 10.35 15.07
C SER A 42 -26.08 10.16 16.07
N LEU A 43 -26.68 8.97 16.14
CA LEU A 43 -27.73 8.65 17.13
C LEU A 43 -27.23 8.71 18.57
N ARG A 44 -25.99 8.29 18.81
CA ARG A 44 -25.39 8.40 20.15
C ARG A 44 -25.22 9.85 20.58
N GLU A 45 -24.78 10.71 19.66
CA GLU A 45 -24.59 12.15 19.92
C GLU A 45 -25.94 12.84 20.18
N ILE A 46 -26.97 12.52 19.38
CA ILE A 46 -28.35 12.99 19.56
C ILE A 46 -28.85 12.69 20.98
N VAL A 47 -28.74 11.44 21.43
CA VAL A 47 -29.22 11.03 22.74
C VAL A 47 -28.44 11.75 23.85
N SER A 48 -27.14 11.97 23.68
CA SER A 48 -26.33 12.70 24.67
C SER A 48 -26.56 14.21 24.68
N ALA A 49 -27.16 14.77 23.62
CA ALA A 49 -27.38 16.19 23.43
C ALA A 49 -28.88 16.56 23.53
N ASP A 50 -29.68 15.76 24.25
CA ASP A 50 -31.13 15.95 24.43
C ASP A 50 -31.90 16.19 23.11
N GLY A 51 -31.45 15.57 22.02
CA GLY A 51 -32.07 15.69 20.70
C GLY A 51 -31.43 16.70 19.76
N ASP A 52 -30.44 17.48 20.20
CA ASP A 52 -29.78 18.49 19.36
C ASP A 52 -28.70 17.88 18.45
N ILE A 53 -28.63 18.34 17.18
CA ILE A 53 -27.69 17.85 16.16
C ILE A 53 -26.93 19.03 15.57
N PRO A 54 -25.66 19.27 15.95
CA PRO A 54 -24.88 20.34 15.34
C PRO A 54 -24.47 20.00 13.88
N SER A 55 -24.33 18.72 13.52
CA SER A 55 -24.20 18.25 12.12
C SER A 55 -24.19 16.72 12.01
N PRO A 56 -24.60 16.14 10.86
CA PRO A 56 -24.51 14.69 10.64
C PRO A 56 -23.05 14.21 10.63
N LEU A 57 -22.72 13.25 11.49
CA LEU A 57 -21.38 12.65 11.50
C LEU A 57 -21.21 11.74 10.29
N LEU A 58 -20.18 12.01 9.48
CA LEU A 58 -19.92 11.26 8.26
C LEU A 58 -18.74 10.30 8.40
N ARG A 59 -18.83 9.19 7.68
CA ARG A 59 -17.76 8.22 7.49
C ARG A 59 -17.57 7.89 6.02
N ARG A 60 -16.33 7.61 5.62
CA ARG A 60 -16.00 7.12 4.27
C ARG A 60 -15.06 5.93 4.35
N ARG A 61 -15.03 5.10 3.31
CA ARG A 61 -14.01 4.06 3.18
C ARG A 61 -12.64 4.70 3.01
N GLN A 62 -11.65 4.22 3.76
CA GLN A 62 -10.28 4.71 3.64
C GLN A 62 -9.67 4.24 2.33
N THR A 63 -9.01 5.15 1.61
CA THR A 63 -8.17 4.81 0.45
C THR A 63 -6.77 4.47 0.96
N VAL A 64 -6.25 3.32 0.55
CA VAL A 64 -4.94 2.82 0.96
C VAL A 64 -4.14 2.36 -0.27
N PRO A 65 -2.80 2.49 -0.27
CA PRO A 65 -1.97 1.89 -1.31
C PRO A 65 -2.20 0.38 -1.43
N ARG A 66 -2.11 -0.17 -2.64
CA ARG A 66 -2.10 -1.62 -2.82
C ARG A 66 -0.78 -2.21 -2.32
N LYS A 67 -0.88 -3.41 -1.73
CA LYS A 67 0.30 -4.22 -1.43
C LYS A 67 0.99 -4.61 -2.74
N LEU A 68 2.30 -4.61 -2.73
CA LEU A 68 3.14 -5.07 -3.82
C LEU A 68 3.60 -6.50 -3.54
N LEU A 69 3.43 -7.41 -4.51
CA LEU A 69 3.96 -8.78 -4.45
C LEU A 69 4.93 -8.95 -5.61
N LEU A 70 6.19 -9.27 -5.31
CA LEU A 70 7.20 -9.63 -6.31
C LEU A 70 7.45 -11.14 -6.24
N LEU A 71 7.25 -11.81 -7.37
CA LEU A 71 7.66 -13.21 -7.56
C LEU A 71 8.86 -13.21 -8.51
N ILE A 72 10.01 -13.68 -8.02
CA ILE A 72 11.27 -13.66 -8.78
C ILE A 72 11.70 -15.09 -9.08
N ASP A 73 11.87 -15.40 -10.36
CA ASP A 73 12.43 -16.69 -10.77
C ASP A 73 13.95 -16.71 -10.49
N VAL A 74 14.40 -17.74 -9.78
CA VAL A 74 15.82 -18.01 -9.46
C VAL A 74 16.28 -19.36 -10.02
N SER A 75 15.59 -19.88 -11.03
CA SER A 75 15.97 -21.10 -11.75
C SER A 75 17.30 -20.94 -12.50
N GLY A 76 17.88 -22.07 -12.93
CA GLY A 76 19.21 -22.10 -13.55
C GLY A 76 19.35 -21.21 -14.80
N SER A 77 18.29 -21.05 -15.59
CA SER A 77 18.27 -20.15 -16.77
C SER A 77 18.33 -18.67 -16.38
N MET A 78 17.96 -18.32 -15.14
CA MET A 78 17.91 -16.95 -14.64
C MET A 78 19.22 -16.49 -13.98
N LYS A 79 20.24 -17.35 -13.92
CA LYS A 79 21.49 -17.11 -13.18
C LYS A 79 22.19 -15.79 -13.54
N LEU A 80 22.13 -15.37 -14.81
CA LEU A 80 22.72 -14.11 -15.28
C LEU A 80 22.03 -12.86 -14.71
N TYR A 81 20.71 -12.94 -14.45
CA TYR A 81 19.88 -11.79 -14.08
C TYR A 81 19.51 -11.76 -12.60
N THR A 82 19.67 -12.88 -11.89
CA THR A 82 19.20 -13.07 -10.51
C THR A 82 19.70 -11.98 -9.57
N SER A 83 20.99 -11.62 -9.65
CA SER A 83 21.57 -10.54 -8.83
C SER A 83 20.83 -9.21 -8.99
N ASP A 84 20.51 -8.82 -10.23
CA ASP A 84 19.94 -7.51 -10.49
C ASP A 84 18.46 -7.44 -10.12
N TYR A 85 17.73 -8.55 -10.29
CA TYR A 85 16.36 -8.67 -9.79
C TYR A 85 16.28 -8.61 -8.27
N LEU A 86 17.24 -9.22 -7.57
CA LEU A 86 17.32 -9.12 -6.11
C LEU A 86 17.63 -7.69 -5.64
N LYS A 87 18.52 -6.96 -6.33
CA LYS A 87 18.77 -5.53 -6.04
C LYS A 87 17.52 -4.68 -6.26
N LEU A 88 16.79 -4.92 -7.35
CA LEU A 88 15.52 -4.24 -7.63
C LEU A 88 14.47 -4.55 -6.56
N ALA A 89 14.33 -5.82 -6.18
CA ALA A 89 13.39 -6.23 -5.15
C ALA A 89 13.72 -5.61 -3.80
N HIS A 90 14.99 -5.56 -3.44
CA HIS A 90 15.45 -4.84 -2.25
C HIS A 90 15.08 -3.34 -2.31
N ALA A 91 15.33 -2.67 -3.44
CA ALA A 91 14.91 -1.27 -3.62
C ALA A 91 13.39 -1.09 -3.52
N ALA A 92 12.61 -2.05 -4.01
CA ALA A 92 11.16 -2.04 -3.93
C ALA A 92 10.63 -2.19 -2.50
N VAL A 93 11.23 -3.06 -1.68
CA VAL A 93 10.89 -3.18 -0.25
C VAL A 93 11.20 -1.90 0.52
N GLN A 94 12.28 -1.20 0.17
CA GLN A 94 12.62 0.08 0.78
C GLN A 94 11.71 1.24 0.31
N GLY A 95 11.07 1.09 -0.85
CA GLY A 95 10.29 2.17 -1.48
C GLY A 95 8.77 2.04 -1.38
N ALA A 96 8.26 0.87 -1.01
CA ALA A 96 6.83 0.62 -0.88
C ALA A 96 6.42 0.42 0.58
N ASP A 97 5.32 1.05 1.00
CA ASP A 97 4.79 0.91 2.36
C ASP A 97 4.51 -0.55 2.76
N ARG A 98 4.12 -1.38 1.79
CA ARG A 98 3.80 -2.80 1.97
C ARG A 98 4.22 -3.59 0.73
N ALA A 99 5.38 -4.22 0.79
CA ALA A 99 5.87 -5.15 -0.21
C ALA A 99 6.16 -6.53 0.39
N GLU A 100 5.86 -7.57 -0.38
CA GLU A 100 6.21 -8.95 -0.09
C GLU A 100 6.99 -9.49 -1.29
N ILE A 101 8.16 -10.09 -1.06
CA ILE A 101 8.99 -10.68 -2.10
C ILE A 101 9.01 -12.18 -1.86
N PHE A 102 8.90 -12.95 -2.93
CA PHE A 102 9.22 -14.37 -2.92
C PHE A 102 10.10 -14.69 -4.12
N THR A 103 11.07 -15.55 -3.90
CA THR A 103 11.84 -16.17 -4.97
C THR A 103 11.32 -17.57 -5.21
N PHE A 104 11.20 -17.98 -6.46
CA PHE A 104 10.75 -19.31 -6.82
C PHE A 104 11.74 -19.98 -7.77
N GLY A 105 12.00 -21.26 -7.50
CA GLY A 105 12.68 -22.18 -8.40
C GLY A 105 11.95 -23.51 -8.32
N THR A 106 12.59 -24.54 -7.81
CA THR A 106 11.91 -25.79 -7.43
C THR A 106 11.17 -25.69 -6.09
N ARG A 107 11.39 -24.60 -5.33
CA ARG A 107 10.74 -24.27 -4.07
C ARG A 107 10.47 -22.77 -4.03
N LEU A 108 9.47 -22.37 -3.24
CA LEU A 108 9.16 -20.96 -2.96
C LEU A 108 9.84 -20.55 -1.65
N THR A 109 10.63 -19.49 -1.69
CA THR A 109 11.29 -18.88 -0.51
C THR A 109 10.91 -17.40 -0.41
N ARG A 110 10.93 -16.85 0.80
CA ARG A 110 10.50 -15.49 1.13
C ARG A 110 11.68 -14.66 1.62
#